data_AF-A0A2E6QAK0-F1
#
_entry.id   AF-A0A2E6QAK0-F1
#
_cell.length_a   1.000
_cell.length_b   1.000
_cell.length_c   1.000
_cell.angle_alpha   90.00
_cell.angle_beta   90.00
_cell.angle_gamma   90.00
#
_symmetry.space_group_name_H-M   'P 1'
#
loop_
_entity.id
_entity.type
_entity.pdbx_description
1 polymer ?
#
loop_
_entity_poly.entity_id
_entity_poly.type
_entity_poly.pdbx_seq_one_letter_code
_entity_poly.pdbx_strand_id
1 'polypeptide(L)'
;MASEVEICNAALSKIGISGNNRITSLSQNTKNAKACDERYATLRDLLLEQHTWNFATKRLQLAASSTAPSYEFEYSFPLPPDWIRTIEVHDNENGALKYRGSSGTVTTIANA
;
A
#
# COMPACT_ATOMS: atom_id res chain seq x y z
N MET A 1 17.90 -1.88 11.68
CA MET A 1 16.65 -1.64 10.94
C MET A 1 16.37 -0.16 11.07
N ALA A 2 16.29 0.59 9.97
CA ALA A 2 16.00 2.02 10.06
C ALA A 2 14.50 2.19 10.38
N SER A 3 14.20 2.87 11.47
CA SER A 3 12.84 3.26 11.84
C SER A 3 12.35 4.41 10.96
N GLU A 4 11.02 4.58 10.87
CA GLU A 4 10.41 5.72 10.17
C GLU A 4 10.96 7.05 10.69
N VAL A 5 11.15 7.14 12.02
CA VAL A 5 11.76 8.28 12.72
C VAL A 5 13.20 8.54 12.25
N GLU A 6 14.00 7.51 12.04
CA GLU A 6 15.37 7.66 11.53
C GLU A 6 15.40 8.15 10.08
N ILE A 7 14.50 7.65 9.22
CA ILE A 7 14.38 8.09 7.83
C ILE A 7 13.96 9.56 7.77
N CYS A 8 12.94 9.94 8.56
CA CYS A 8 12.50 11.33 8.67
C CYS A 8 13.61 12.24 9.19
N ASN A 9 14.35 11.82 10.22
CA ASN A 9 15.48 12.57 10.74
C ASN A 9 16.63 12.70 9.73
N ALA A 10 16.87 11.69 8.89
CA ALA A 10 17.84 11.77 7.79
C ALA A 10 17.40 12.80 6.74
N ALA A 11 16.11 12.84 6.40
CA ALA A 11 15.55 13.85 5.51
C ALA A 11 15.64 15.28 6.11
N LEU A 12 15.31 15.43 7.40
CA LEU A 12 15.46 16.70 8.13
C LEU A 12 16.92 17.19 8.14
N SER A 13 17.88 16.26 8.27
CA SER A 13 19.31 16.59 8.25
C SER A 13 19.74 17.12 6.87
N LYS A 14 19.13 16.66 5.77
CA LYS A 14 19.41 17.16 4.41
C LYS A 14 18.93 18.60 4.17
N ILE A 15 17.91 19.06 4.89
CA ILE A 15 17.41 20.45 4.81
C ILE A 15 18.04 21.36 5.87
N GLY A 16 19.06 20.89 6.59
CA GLY A 16 19.80 21.67 7.59
C GLY A 16 19.16 21.70 8.98
N ILE A 17 18.12 20.90 9.23
CA ILE A 17 17.53 20.77 10.56
C ILE A 17 18.33 19.74 11.36
N SER A 18 19.13 20.20 12.33
CA SER A 18 19.97 19.38 13.20
C SER A 18 19.83 19.76 14.68
N GLY A 19 20.34 18.91 15.58
CA GLY A 19 20.34 19.14 17.03
C GLY A 19 18.97 18.98 17.69
N ASN A 20 18.57 19.95 18.53
CA ASN A 20 17.34 19.94 19.34
C ASN A 20 16.04 19.92 18.52
N ASN A 21 16.12 20.08 17.20
CA ASN A 21 14.97 20.07 16.29
C ASN A 21 14.72 18.69 15.64
N ARG A 22 15.51 17.68 15.99
CA ARG A 22 15.27 16.28 15.61
C ARG A 22 14.04 15.73 16.32
N ILE A 23 13.37 14.80 15.67
CA ILE A 23 12.18 14.17 16.21
C ILE A 23 12.56 12.85 16.89
N THR A 24 11.92 12.53 18.02
CA THR A 24 12.05 11.22 18.67
C THR A 24 10.85 10.31 18.40
N SER A 25 9.74 10.89 17.96
CA SER A 25 8.52 10.21 17.52
C SER A 25 7.81 11.04 16.45
N LEU A 26 7.11 10.37 15.54
CA LEU A 26 6.20 11.02 14.58
C LEU A 26 4.96 11.63 15.26
N SER A 27 4.55 11.08 16.40
CA SER A 27 3.41 11.59 17.19
C SER A 27 3.73 12.80 18.08
N GLN A 28 4.97 13.30 18.04
CA GLN A 28 5.37 14.43 18.87
C GLN A 28 4.73 15.74 18.37
N ASN A 29 4.31 16.61 19.29
CA ASN A 29 3.72 17.92 18.97
C ASN A 29 4.76 18.98 18.57
N THR A 30 5.59 18.69 17.56
CA THR A 30 6.52 19.66 16.96
C THR A 30 6.15 19.89 15.50
N LYS A 31 6.54 21.06 14.94
CA LYS A 31 6.27 21.38 13.52
C LYS A 31 6.92 20.35 12.59
N ASN A 32 8.13 19.89 12.93
CA ASN A 32 8.88 18.93 12.11
C ASN A 32 8.23 17.55 12.13
N ALA A 33 7.79 17.07 13.31
CA ALA A 33 7.13 15.78 13.44
C ALA A 33 5.83 15.74 12.65
N LYS A 34 4.98 16.78 12.75
CA LYS A 34 3.74 16.90 11.97
C LYS A 34 4.00 16.89 10.46
N ALA A 35 4.99 17.67 10.01
CA ALA A 35 5.35 17.67 8.59
C ALA A 35 5.82 16.28 8.13
N CYS A 36 6.62 15.57 8.92
CA CYS A 36 7.04 14.21 8.59
C CYS A 36 5.87 13.22 8.57
N ASP A 37 4.98 13.28 9.57
CA ASP A 37 3.82 12.40 9.71
C ASP A 37 2.85 12.53 8.53
N GLU A 38 2.53 13.76 8.11
CA GLU A 38 1.64 14.03 6.98
C GLU A 38 2.16 13.51 5.62
N ARG A 39 3.48 13.43 5.45
CA ARG A 39 4.11 13.18 4.14
C ARG A 39 4.70 11.79 4.02
N TYR A 40 5.16 11.20 5.12
CA TYR A 40 5.94 9.96 5.07
C TYR A 40 5.14 8.80 4.47
N ALA A 41 3.92 8.56 4.97
CA ALA A 41 3.06 7.47 4.50
C ALA A 41 2.74 7.63 3.00
N THR A 42 2.29 8.82 2.60
CA THR A 42 1.93 9.14 1.20
C THR A 42 3.11 8.93 0.23
N LEU A 43 4.31 9.40 0.60
CA LEU A 43 5.50 9.25 -0.24
C LEU A 43 5.99 7.81 -0.30
N ARG A 44 5.93 7.08 0.82
CA ARG A 44 6.25 5.65 0.88
C ARG A 44 5.34 4.88 -0.08
N ASP A 45 4.04 5.10 0.00
CA ASP A 45 3.06 4.37 -0.81
C ASP A 45 3.23 4.74 -2.29
N LEU A 46 3.43 6.02 -2.62
CA LEU A 46 3.71 6.48 -3.97
C LEU A 46 4.99 5.86 -4.56
N LEU A 47 6.05 5.67 -3.77
CA LEU A 47 7.28 5.00 -4.22
C LEU A 47 7.07 3.50 -4.46
N LEU A 48 6.24 2.86 -3.63
CA LEU A 48 5.88 1.45 -3.79
C LEU A 48 4.97 1.23 -5.00
N GLU A 49 4.16 2.22 -5.39
CA GLU A 49 3.32 2.16 -6.59
C GLU A 49 4.09 2.27 -7.91
N GLN A 50 5.19 3.01 -7.92
CA GLN A 50 5.94 3.34 -9.15
C GLN A 50 6.51 2.13 -9.87
N HIS A 51 6.86 1.08 -9.14
CA HIS A 51 7.47 -0.12 -9.72
C HIS A 51 7.03 -1.37 -8.99
N THR A 52 7.01 -2.50 -9.69
CA THR A 52 6.83 -3.82 -9.08
C THR A 52 8.12 -4.21 -8.34
N TRP A 53 8.21 -3.85 -7.06
CA TRP A 53 9.38 -4.19 -6.24
C TRP A 53 9.29 -5.64 -5.75
N ASN A 54 10.36 -6.43 -5.95
CA ASN A 54 10.38 -7.83 -5.52
C ASN A 54 10.11 -8.02 -4.02
N PHE A 55 10.59 -7.10 -3.17
CA PHE A 55 10.38 -7.17 -1.72
C PHE A 55 8.98 -6.74 -1.27
N ALA A 56 8.27 -5.95 -2.10
CA ALA A 56 6.92 -5.45 -1.80
C ALA A 56 5.84 -6.21 -2.57
N THR A 57 6.20 -7.27 -3.30
CA THR A 57 5.28 -8.09 -4.07
C THR A 57 4.98 -9.39 -3.31
N LYS A 58 3.71 -9.64 -3.02
CA LYS A 58 3.24 -10.89 -2.41
C LYS A 58 2.11 -11.50 -3.23
N ARG A 59 2.10 -12.83 -3.32
CA ARG A 59 0.96 -13.61 -3.84
C ARG A 59 0.18 -14.16 -2.65
N LEU A 60 -1.13 -13.94 -2.64
CA LEU A 60 -2.03 -14.40 -1.59
C LEU A 60 -3.29 -14.98 -2.20
N GLN A 61 -3.73 -16.13 -1.71
CA GLN A 61 -5.03 -16.69 -2.03
C GLN A 61 -6.08 -16.00 -1.15
N LEU A 62 -6.99 -15.26 -1.76
CA LEU A 62 -8.07 -14.57 -1.07
C LEU A 62 -9.34 -15.42 -1.10
N ALA A 63 -10.09 -15.43 0.01
CA ALA A 63 -11.40 -16.05 0.05
C ALA A 63 -12.43 -15.15 -0.63
N ALA A 64 -13.34 -15.73 -1.41
CA ALA A 64 -14.43 -14.99 -2.02
C ALA A 64 -15.39 -14.45 -0.95
N SER A 65 -15.85 -13.22 -1.15
CA SER A 65 -16.91 -12.62 -0.34
C SER A 65 -18.24 -13.31 -0.62
N SER A 66 -19.07 -13.45 0.43
CA SER A 66 -20.44 -13.98 0.31
C SER A 66 -21.39 -13.05 -0.44
N THR A 67 -21.01 -11.79 -0.65
CA THR A 67 -21.81 -10.79 -1.35
C THR A 67 -21.39 -10.72 -2.80
N ALA A 68 -22.26 -11.18 -3.70
CA ALA A 68 -22.04 -11.05 -5.14
C ALA A 68 -22.02 -9.55 -5.54
N PRO A 69 -21.10 -9.14 -6.43
CA PRO A 69 -21.07 -7.79 -6.95
C PRO A 69 -22.30 -7.53 -7.84
N SER A 70 -22.81 -6.29 -7.84
CA SER A 70 -24.10 -5.97 -8.45
C SER A 70 -24.11 -5.97 -9.99
N TYR A 71 -22.94 -5.95 -10.66
CA TYR A 71 -22.86 -5.85 -12.12
C TYR A 71 -21.53 -6.39 -12.67
N GLU A 72 -21.56 -6.95 -13.89
CA GLU A 72 -20.42 -7.38 -14.74
C GLU A 72 -19.48 -8.50 -14.24
N PHE A 73 -19.46 -8.81 -12.95
CA PHE A 73 -18.53 -9.78 -12.39
C PHE A 73 -19.25 -10.80 -11.49
N GLU A 74 -18.62 -11.94 -11.25
CA GLU A 74 -19.26 -13.06 -10.53
C GLU A 74 -18.69 -13.22 -9.11
N TYR A 75 -17.41 -12.88 -8.92
CA TYR A 75 -16.72 -13.04 -7.64
C TYR A 75 -16.10 -11.73 -7.16
N SER A 76 -16.26 -11.47 -5.85
CA SER A 76 -15.72 -10.32 -5.15
C SER A 76 -14.73 -10.79 -4.09
N PHE A 77 -13.53 -10.21 -4.05
CA PHE A 77 -12.47 -10.56 -3.12
C PHE A 77 -12.05 -9.34 -2.29
N PRO A 78 -12.16 -9.41 -0.94
CA PRO A 78 -11.72 -8.32 -0.07
C PRO A 78 -10.19 -8.21 -0.12
N LEU A 79 -9.70 -6.99 -0.31
CA LEU A 79 -8.26 -6.73 -0.35
C LEU A 79 -7.68 -6.61 1.07
N PRO A 80 -6.42 -7.01 1.29
CA PRO A 80 -5.72 -6.77 2.55
C PRO A 80 -5.59 -5.28 2.88
N PRO A 81 -5.46 -4.90 4.17
CA PRO A 81 -5.33 -3.50 4.58
C PRO A 81 -4.04 -2.83 4.07
N ASP A 82 -2.96 -3.60 3.87
CA ASP A 82 -1.68 -3.11 3.35
C ASP A 82 -1.62 -3.11 1.81
N TRP A 83 -2.77 -3.23 1.13
CA TRP A 83 -2.81 -3.29 -0.32
C TRP A 83 -2.65 -1.90 -0.94
N ILE A 84 -1.70 -1.80 -1.86
CA ILE A 84 -1.40 -0.57 -2.61
C ILE A 84 -1.86 -0.71 -4.06
N ARG A 85 -1.50 -1.82 -4.72
CA ARG A 85 -1.80 -2.04 -6.14
C ARG A 85 -1.91 -3.53 -6.47
N THR A 86 -2.86 -3.88 -7.34
CA THR A 86 -2.93 -5.22 -7.95
C THR A 86 -2.04 -5.26 -9.20
N ILE A 87 -1.22 -6.29 -9.31
CA ILE A 87 -0.36 -6.54 -10.48
C ILE A 87 -1.10 -7.48 -11.43
N GLU A 88 -1.40 -8.68 -10.94
CA GLU A 88 -2.09 -9.73 -11.69
C GLU A 88 -3.04 -10.48 -10.75
N VAL A 89 -4.14 -10.98 -11.31
CA VAL A 89 -5.05 -11.91 -10.68
C VAL A 89 -4.97 -13.20 -11.48
N HIS A 90 -4.78 -14.34 -10.82
CA HIS A 90 -4.65 -15.63 -11.47
C HIS A 90 -5.77 -16.56 -11.00
N ASP A 91 -6.30 -17.35 -11.92
CA ASP A 91 -7.06 -18.56 -11.62
C ASP A 91 -6.08 -19.73 -11.36
N ASN A 92 -6.50 -20.70 -10.54
CA ASN A 92 -5.69 -21.88 -10.23
C ASN A 92 -5.43 -22.77 -11.45
N GLU A 93 -6.28 -22.70 -12.48
CA GLU A 93 -6.17 -23.53 -13.69
C GLU A 93 -5.84 -22.73 -14.96
N ASN A 94 -6.41 -21.52 -15.13
CA ASN A 94 -6.47 -20.86 -16.44
C ASN A 94 -5.56 -19.62 -16.60
N GLY A 95 -4.70 -19.34 -15.61
CA GLY A 95 -3.76 -18.21 -15.68
C GLY A 95 -4.40 -16.85 -15.39
N ALA A 96 -3.85 -15.78 -15.96
CA ALA A 96 -4.23 -14.41 -15.59
C ALA A 96 -5.67 -14.05 -16.02
N LEU A 97 -6.49 -13.65 -15.05
CA LEU A 97 -7.87 -13.23 -15.24
C LEU A 97 -7.99 -11.72 -15.44
N LYS A 98 -9.04 -11.32 -16.17
CA LYS A 98 -9.46 -9.92 -16.20
C LYS A 98 -10.04 -9.56 -14.82
N TYR A 99 -9.58 -8.44 -14.28
CA TYR A 99 -10.06 -7.93 -13.01
C TYR A 99 -10.38 -6.44 -13.11
N ARG A 100 -11.33 -5.99 -12.30
CA ARG A 100 -11.54 -4.58 -12.00
C ARG A 100 -11.37 -4.38 -10.50
N GLY A 101 -10.43 -3.51 -10.14
CA GLY A 101 -10.28 -3.05 -8.76
C GLY A 101 -11.18 -1.84 -8.50
N SER A 102 -11.92 -1.88 -7.40
CA SER A 102 -12.46 -0.67 -6.75
C SER A 102 -11.83 -0.58 -5.36
N SER A 103 -11.77 0.61 -4.76
CA SER A 103 -11.11 0.83 -3.46
C SER A 103 -11.49 -0.26 -2.43
N GLY A 104 -10.53 -1.16 -2.13
CA GLY A 104 -10.68 -2.23 -1.14
C GLY A 104 -11.27 -3.55 -1.62
N THR A 105 -11.69 -3.68 -2.89
CA THR A 105 -12.24 -4.94 -3.44
C THR A 105 -11.75 -5.17 -4.87
N VAL A 106 -11.30 -6.40 -5.15
CA VAL A 106 -11.03 -6.86 -6.51
C VAL A 106 -12.17 -7.76 -6.96
N THR A 107 -12.72 -7.44 -8.14
CA THR A 107 -13.81 -8.20 -8.74
C THR A 107 -13.31 -8.85 -10.03
N THR A 108 -13.65 -10.12 -10.25
CA THR A 108 -13.20 -10.88 -11.42
C THR A 108 -14.34 -11.74 -11.99
N ILE A 109 -14.24 -12.02 -13.29
CA ILE A 109 -15.12 -12.94 -14.01
C ILE A 109 -14.49 -14.33 -13.94
N ALA A 110 -15.27 -15.37 -13.65
CA ALA A 110 -14.82 -16.71 -14.00
C ALA A 110 -14.74 -16.79 -15.52
N ASN A 111 -13.63 -17.32 -16.05
CA ASN A 111 -13.64 -17.77 -17.43
C ASN A 111 -14.54 -19.00 -17.48
N ALA A 112 -15.59 -18.93 -18.31
CA ALA A 112 -16.45 -20.07 -18.63
C ALA A 112 -15.67 -21.17 -19.39
#